data_AF-A0A7J9JEF9-F1
#
_entry.id   AF-A0A7J9JEF9-F1
#
_cell.length_a   1.000
_cell.length_b   1.000
_cell.length_c   1.000
_cell.angle_alpha   90.00
_cell.angle_beta   90.00
_cell.angle_gamma   90.00
#
_symmetry.space_group_name_H-M   'P 1'
#
loop_
_entity.id
_entity.type
_entity.pdbx_description
1 polymer ?
#
loop_
_entity_poly.entity_id
_entity_poly.type
_entity_poly.pdbx_seq_one_letter_code
_entity_poly.pdbx_strand_id
1 'polypeptide(L)'
;TWLKALAYVTLYRSHFARDENPLLSSSPHQLVRFLEYDLYLNNPFPDLQNACAYEPRLFATHVPYASLPTSITDSNSKIVYICRNPLDMFISLWLFSTKLRDNNLRPLSPDEAFDKFYHGTYAFGPFFEHVLGYWKASRENPSKILFLKYEDLMEDTISHLKNLAMFLGVPFTEDEEKQGVVPEIVKMCSFENLKELEVNKKGLHASGIPNAD
;
A
#
# COMPACT_ATOMS: atom_id res chain seq x y z
N THR A 1 3.41 -2.59 -0.89
CA THR A 1 4.46 -2.41 0.14
C THR A 1 4.86 -0.96 0.32
N TRP A 2 5.47 -0.31 -0.68
CA TRP A 2 6.09 1.00 -0.53
C TRP A 2 5.17 2.11 -0.01
N LEU A 3 3.97 2.25 -0.59
CA LEU A 3 2.98 3.24 -0.13
C LEU A 3 2.55 3.01 1.33
N LYS A 4 2.45 1.75 1.80
CA LYS A 4 2.14 1.45 3.20
C LYS A 4 3.23 2.00 4.13
N ALA A 5 4.50 1.78 3.78
CA ALA A 5 5.63 2.27 4.55
C ALA A 5 5.65 3.81 4.59
N LEU A 6 5.56 4.47 3.43
CA LEU A 6 5.54 5.93 3.34
C LEU A 6 4.38 6.53 4.12
N ALA A 7 3.16 5.99 3.97
CA ALA A 7 2.00 6.48 4.69
C ALA A 7 2.12 6.26 6.20
N TYR A 8 2.54 5.07 6.64
CA TYR A 8 2.69 4.73 8.05
C TYR A 8 3.72 5.63 8.74
N VAL A 9 4.92 5.72 8.18
CA VAL A 9 6.00 6.52 8.76
C VAL A 9 5.61 8.00 8.76
N THR A 10 5.01 8.51 7.69
CA THR A 10 4.58 9.92 7.62
C THR A 10 3.50 10.24 8.64
N LEU A 11 2.50 9.36 8.79
CA LEU A 11 1.35 9.58 9.66
C LEU A 11 1.73 9.54 11.13
N TYR A 12 2.62 8.62 11.51
CA TYR A 12 3.03 8.40 12.90
C TYR A 12 4.44 8.90 13.23
N ARG A 13 5.04 9.76 12.39
CA ARG A 13 6.43 10.24 12.57
C ARG A 13 6.70 10.91 13.92
N SER A 14 5.68 11.50 14.54
CA SER A 14 5.78 12.14 15.86
C SER A 14 5.65 11.15 17.04
N HIS A 15 5.28 9.90 16.78
CA HIS A 15 5.02 8.91 17.83
C HIS A 15 6.27 8.14 18.26
N PHE A 16 7.31 8.12 17.42
CA PHE A 16 8.50 7.32 17.66
C PHE A 16 9.76 8.14 17.43
N ALA A 17 10.78 7.85 18.24
CA ALA A 17 12.13 8.14 17.84
C ALA A 17 12.49 7.34 16.57
N ARG A 18 13.45 7.84 15.82
CA ARG A 18 13.84 7.31 14.51
C ARG A 18 14.25 5.83 14.57
N ASP A 19 15.08 5.49 15.54
CA ASP A 19 15.64 4.17 15.80
C ASP A 19 14.65 3.22 16.49
N GLU A 20 13.50 3.75 16.93
CA GLU A 20 12.42 3.00 17.56
C GLU A 20 11.23 2.82 16.62
N ASN A 21 11.34 3.28 15.36
CA ASN A 21 10.21 3.22 14.44
C ASN A 21 9.84 1.75 14.13
N PRO A 22 8.55 1.37 14.25
CA PRO A 22 8.09 -0.01 14.06
C PRO A 22 8.43 -0.62 12.69
N LEU A 23 8.69 0.19 11.67
CA LEU A 23 9.12 -0.28 10.35
C LEU A 23 10.46 -1.03 10.38
N LEU A 24 11.29 -0.83 11.41
CA LEU A 24 12.56 -1.54 11.61
C LEU A 24 12.37 -2.99 12.11
N SER A 25 11.24 -3.27 12.78
CA SER A 25 10.97 -4.56 13.41
C SER A 25 9.73 -5.29 12.86
N SER A 26 8.92 -4.61 12.05
CA SER A 26 7.69 -5.12 11.43
C SER A 26 7.62 -4.78 9.95
N SER A 27 7.09 -5.68 9.12
CA SER A 27 6.91 -5.40 7.70
C SER A 27 5.80 -4.35 7.49
N PRO A 28 5.83 -3.59 6.37
CA PRO A 28 4.75 -2.65 6.05
C PRO A 28 3.36 -3.31 6.00
N HIS A 29 3.29 -4.60 5.68
CA HIS A 29 2.03 -5.34 5.64
C HIS A 29 1.50 -5.71 7.03
N GLN A 30 2.38 -5.89 8.01
CA GLN A 30 1.99 -6.08 9.41
C GLN A 30 1.53 -4.77 10.05
N LEU A 31 2.18 -3.66 9.70
CA LEU A 31 1.85 -2.33 10.23
C LEU A 31 0.57 -1.73 9.63
N VAL A 32 0.34 -1.97 8.33
CA VAL A 32 -0.87 -1.51 7.62
C VAL A 32 -1.58 -2.73 7.06
N ARG A 33 -2.54 -3.23 7.83
CA ARG A 33 -3.27 -4.47 7.54
C ARG A 33 -4.25 -4.30 6.38
N PHE A 34 -4.35 -5.33 5.54
CA PHE A 34 -5.38 -5.44 4.52
C PHE A 34 -6.73 -5.80 5.13
N LEU A 35 -7.79 -5.10 4.70
CA LEU A 35 -9.15 -5.40 5.14
C LEU A 35 -9.53 -6.83 4.73
N GLU A 36 -9.40 -7.15 3.44
CA GLU A 36 -9.87 -8.39 2.85
C GLU A 36 -9.08 -9.64 3.30
N TYR A 37 -7.78 -9.50 3.57
CA TYR A 37 -6.91 -10.62 3.90
C TYR A 37 -6.63 -10.75 5.39
N ASP A 38 -6.28 -9.65 6.06
CA ASP A 38 -5.76 -9.72 7.43
C ASP A 38 -6.89 -9.61 8.46
N LEU A 39 -8.01 -8.97 8.12
CA LEU A 39 -9.10 -8.69 9.06
C LEU A 39 -10.34 -9.54 8.77
N TYR A 40 -10.80 -9.58 7.52
CA TYR A 40 -12.09 -10.19 7.17
C TYR A 40 -12.02 -11.63 6.68
N LEU A 41 -10.85 -12.12 6.21
CA LEU A 41 -10.74 -13.45 5.60
C LEU A 41 -11.24 -14.59 6.50
N ASN A 42 -10.86 -14.56 7.78
CA ASN A 42 -11.19 -15.60 8.77
C ASN A 42 -12.01 -15.05 9.95
N ASN A 43 -12.48 -13.80 9.87
CA ASN A 43 -13.30 -13.19 10.91
C ASN A 43 -14.36 -12.28 10.25
N PRO A 44 -15.64 -12.68 10.24
CA PRO A 44 -16.69 -11.88 9.62
C PRO A 44 -16.99 -10.58 10.38
N PHE A 45 -16.58 -10.47 11.65
CA PHE A 45 -16.83 -9.32 12.51
C PHE A 45 -15.54 -8.89 13.24
N PRO A 46 -14.53 -8.37 12.52
CA PRO A 46 -13.29 -7.93 13.13
C PRO A 46 -13.52 -6.65 13.94
N ASP A 47 -12.87 -6.57 15.10
CA ASP A 47 -12.80 -5.33 15.87
C ASP A 47 -11.85 -4.35 15.19
N LEU A 48 -12.41 -3.48 14.35
CA LEU A 48 -11.67 -2.44 13.64
C LEU A 48 -11.21 -1.30 14.55
N GLN A 49 -11.72 -1.19 15.78
CA GLN A 49 -11.32 -0.14 16.71
C GLN A 49 -9.96 -0.48 17.32
N ASN A 50 -9.76 -1.75 17.69
CA ASN A 50 -8.51 -2.24 18.27
C ASN A 50 -7.56 -2.86 17.23
N ALA A 51 -7.88 -2.76 15.93
CA ALA A 51 -7.05 -3.32 14.85
C ALA A 51 -5.77 -2.52 14.57
N CYS A 52 -5.70 -1.27 15.00
CA CYS A 52 -4.51 -0.41 14.88
C CYS A 52 -4.08 0.07 16.27
N ALA A 53 -2.77 0.21 16.47
CA ALA A 53 -2.23 0.69 17.74
C ALA A 53 -2.38 2.21 17.95
N TYR A 54 -2.62 2.97 16.87
CA TYR A 54 -2.61 4.44 16.88
C TYR A 54 -3.76 5.02 16.06
N GLU A 55 -4.11 6.27 16.39
CA GLU A 55 -5.05 7.08 15.62
C GLU A 55 -4.29 8.21 14.88
N PRO A 56 -4.72 8.62 13.67
CA PRO A 56 -5.85 8.06 12.93
C PRO A 56 -5.53 6.68 12.33
N ARG A 57 -6.48 5.74 12.39
CA ARG A 57 -6.30 4.37 11.88
C ARG A 57 -5.90 4.31 10.40
N LEU A 58 -4.99 3.40 10.07
CA LEU A 58 -4.47 3.19 8.72
C LEU A 58 -4.70 1.75 8.27
N PHE A 59 -5.47 1.58 7.19
CA PHE A 59 -5.77 0.30 6.57
C PHE A 59 -5.40 0.29 5.09
N ALA A 60 -5.33 -0.89 4.49
CA ALA A 60 -5.16 -1.05 3.05
C ALA A 60 -6.21 -1.99 2.46
N THR A 61 -6.44 -1.84 1.16
CA THR A 61 -7.30 -2.75 0.41
C THR A 61 -6.95 -2.75 -1.07
N HIS A 62 -7.20 -3.87 -1.74
CA HIS A 62 -7.20 -4.02 -3.19
C HIS A 62 -8.62 -3.97 -3.79
N VAL A 63 -9.66 -3.71 -2.98
CA VAL A 63 -11.05 -3.69 -3.45
C VAL A 63 -11.27 -2.55 -4.46
N PRO A 64 -11.92 -2.81 -5.61
CA PRO A 64 -12.29 -1.75 -6.56
C PRO A 64 -13.19 -0.70 -5.93
N TYR A 65 -13.08 0.56 -6.36
CA TYR A 65 -13.83 1.68 -5.76
C TYR A 65 -15.35 1.43 -5.68
N ALA A 66 -15.94 0.88 -6.73
CA ALA A 66 -17.37 0.58 -6.81
C ALA A 66 -17.86 -0.49 -5.82
N SER A 67 -16.93 -1.28 -5.26
CA SER A 67 -17.21 -2.34 -4.29
C SER A 67 -16.85 -1.94 -2.86
N LEU A 68 -16.36 -0.71 -2.65
CA LEU A 68 -16.10 -0.22 -1.30
C LEU A 68 -17.43 -0.04 -0.54
N PRO A 69 -17.49 -0.41 0.76
CA PRO A 69 -18.67 -0.19 1.58
C PRO A 69 -18.91 1.30 1.79
N THR A 70 -20.18 1.67 2.00
CA THR A 70 -20.60 3.05 2.27
C THR A 70 -19.97 3.63 3.54
N SER A 71 -19.61 2.78 4.50
CA SER A 71 -18.82 3.19 5.67
C SER A 71 -17.45 3.77 5.32
N ILE A 72 -16.92 3.50 4.13
CA ILE A 72 -15.70 4.12 3.59
C ILE A 72 -16.05 5.26 2.63
N THR A 73 -16.99 5.07 1.69
CA THR A 73 -17.29 6.09 0.66
C THR A 73 -18.02 7.30 1.21
N ASP A 74 -18.81 7.16 2.26
CA ASP A 74 -19.68 8.23 2.79
C ASP A 74 -19.10 8.85 4.07
N SER A 75 -18.05 8.24 4.64
CA SER A 75 -17.38 8.76 5.84
C SER A 75 -16.36 9.86 5.53
N ASN A 76 -15.75 10.43 6.56
CA ASN A 76 -14.65 11.40 6.41
C ASN A 76 -13.27 10.72 6.23
N SER A 77 -13.23 9.40 6.03
CA SER A 77 -11.99 8.68 5.76
C SER A 77 -11.37 9.13 4.43
N LYS A 78 -10.06 9.34 4.44
CA LYS A 78 -9.27 9.67 3.26
C LYS A 78 -8.79 8.40 2.57
N ILE A 79 -8.69 8.43 1.25
CA ILE A 79 -8.22 7.32 0.42
C ILE A 79 -6.99 7.78 -0.34
N VAL A 80 -5.90 7.01 -0.25
CA VAL A 80 -4.72 7.21 -1.09
C VAL A 80 -4.65 6.02 -2.06
N TYR A 81 -4.84 6.31 -3.34
CA TYR A 81 -4.78 5.32 -4.41
C TYR A 81 -3.49 5.50 -5.20
N ILE A 82 -2.83 4.39 -5.57
CA ILE A 82 -1.65 4.41 -6.43
C ILE A 82 -1.87 3.47 -7.61
N CYS A 83 -1.69 3.97 -8.83
CA CYS A 83 -1.62 3.16 -10.04
C CYS A 83 -0.19 3.01 -10.52
N ARG A 84 0.04 2.03 -11.38
CA ARG A 84 1.32 1.77 -12.05
C ARG A 84 1.06 1.49 -13.52
N ASN A 85 2.06 1.63 -14.38
CA ASN A 85 1.99 1.16 -15.75
C ASN A 85 1.43 -0.29 -15.82
N PRO A 86 0.42 -0.57 -16.68
CA PRO A 86 -0.21 -1.89 -16.76
C PRO A 86 0.78 -3.03 -17.05
N LEU A 87 1.80 -2.78 -17.87
CA LEU A 87 2.80 -3.80 -18.23
C LEU A 87 3.68 -4.14 -17.03
N ASP A 88 4.13 -3.14 -16.28
CA ASP A 88 4.91 -3.35 -15.06
C ASP A 88 4.06 -3.99 -13.96
N MET A 89 2.79 -3.61 -13.85
CA MET A 89 1.86 -4.24 -12.93
C MET A 89 1.64 -5.71 -13.28
N PHE A 90 1.47 -6.03 -14.57
CA PHE A 90 1.32 -7.39 -15.04
C PHE A 90 2.53 -8.26 -14.68
N ILE A 91 3.75 -7.80 -15.00
CA ILE A 91 4.99 -8.55 -14.68
C ILE A 91 5.11 -8.77 -13.17
N SER A 92 4.85 -7.74 -12.37
CA SER A 92 4.86 -7.85 -10.90
C SER A 92 3.84 -8.85 -10.39
N LEU A 93 2.60 -8.81 -10.92
CA LEU A 93 1.53 -9.72 -10.52
C LEU A 93 1.82 -11.17 -10.92
N TRP A 94 2.36 -11.40 -12.12
CA TRP A 94 2.71 -12.73 -12.61
C TRP A 94 3.84 -13.34 -11.78
N LEU A 95 4.92 -12.60 -11.51
CA LEU A 95 6.02 -13.05 -10.67
C LEU A 95 5.54 -13.37 -9.25
N PHE A 96 4.74 -12.48 -8.66
CA PHE A 96 4.16 -12.70 -7.33
C PHE A 96 3.25 -13.95 -7.30
N SER A 97 2.33 -14.06 -8.25
CA SER A 97 1.41 -15.20 -8.34
C SER A 97 2.14 -16.53 -8.53
N THR A 98 3.26 -16.53 -9.26
CA THR A 98 4.08 -17.72 -9.45
C THR A 98 4.74 -18.19 -8.15
N LYS A 99 5.16 -17.27 -7.28
CA LYS A 99 5.68 -17.60 -5.95
C LYS A 99 4.61 -18.11 -4.98
N LEU A 100 3.37 -17.62 -5.12
CA LEU A 100 2.25 -18.07 -4.29
C LEU A 100 1.68 -19.42 -4.70
N ARG A 101 1.93 -19.82 -5.95
CA ARG A 101 1.36 -21.04 -6.50
C ARG A 101 1.96 -22.25 -5.76
N ASP A 102 1.09 -23.20 -5.40
CA ASP A 102 1.52 -24.48 -4.85
C ASP A 102 2.56 -25.13 -5.78
N ASN A 103 3.68 -25.58 -5.21
CA ASN A 103 4.76 -26.24 -5.93
C ASN A 103 4.29 -27.48 -6.70
N ASN A 104 3.16 -28.07 -6.31
CA ASN A 104 2.54 -29.21 -6.99
C ASN A 104 1.84 -28.84 -8.30
N LEU A 105 1.65 -27.54 -8.62
CA LEU A 105 0.65 -27.09 -9.59
C LEU A 105 1.13 -26.67 -10.99
N ARG A 106 2.27 -27.02 -11.58
CA ARG A 106 2.78 -26.42 -12.84
C ARG A 106 2.95 -24.88 -12.76
N PRO A 107 4.07 -24.29 -13.20
CA PRO A 107 4.19 -22.82 -13.29
C PRO A 107 3.14 -22.20 -14.22
N LEU A 108 2.60 -21.04 -13.86
CA LEU A 108 1.73 -20.27 -14.75
C LEU A 108 2.60 -19.62 -15.84
N SER A 109 2.36 -19.90 -17.11
CA SER A 109 3.16 -19.29 -18.17
C SER A 109 2.89 -17.78 -18.26
N PRO A 110 3.86 -16.97 -18.76
CA PRO A 110 3.61 -15.56 -19.03
C PRO A 110 2.39 -15.34 -19.93
N ASP A 111 2.23 -16.16 -20.98
CA ASP A 111 1.13 -16.03 -21.94
C ASP A 111 -0.23 -16.32 -21.30
N GLU A 112 -0.32 -17.38 -20.48
CA GLU A 112 -1.55 -17.72 -19.73
C GLU A 112 -1.89 -16.64 -18.69
N ALA A 113 -0.88 -16.08 -18.02
CA ALA A 113 -1.06 -14.99 -17.08
C ALA A 113 -1.52 -13.72 -17.79
N PHE A 114 -0.94 -13.42 -18.96
CA PHE A 114 -1.27 -12.24 -19.74
C PHE A 114 -2.69 -12.35 -20.30
N ASP A 115 -3.10 -13.53 -20.77
CA ASP A 115 -4.48 -13.77 -21.21
C ASP A 115 -5.49 -13.50 -20.08
N LYS A 116 -5.22 -14.01 -18.87
CA LYS A 116 -6.05 -13.72 -17.68
C LYS A 116 -6.06 -12.23 -17.34
N PHE A 117 -4.91 -11.57 -17.39
CA PHE A 117 -4.78 -10.13 -17.15
C PHE A 117 -5.61 -9.32 -18.13
N TYR A 118 -5.46 -9.61 -19.42
CA TYR A 118 -6.14 -8.94 -20.51
C TYR A 118 -7.66 -9.07 -20.42
N HIS A 119 -8.15 -10.28 -20.09
CA HIS A 119 -9.57 -10.54 -19.87
C HIS A 119 -10.09 -10.13 -18.48
N GLY A 120 -9.22 -9.60 -17.60
CA GLY A 120 -9.59 -9.19 -16.25
C GLY A 120 -9.92 -10.34 -15.28
N THR A 121 -9.58 -11.58 -15.63
CA THR A 121 -9.92 -12.80 -14.85
C THR A 121 -8.83 -13.16 -13.83
N TYR A 122 -8.47 -12.18 -13.01
CA TYR A 122 -7.50 -12.30 -11.92
C TYR A 122 -8.01 -11.54 -10.67
N ALA A 123 -7.37 -11.74 -9.53
CA ALA A 123 -7.79 -11.11 -8.27
C ALA A 123 -7.85 -9.58 -8.40
N PHE A 124 -9.02 -9.00 -8.06
CA PHE A 124 -9.32 -7.56 -8.15
C PHE A 124 -9.22 -6.96 -9.56
N GLY A 125 -9.17 -7.77 -10.61
CA GLY A 125 -9.35 -7.30 -11.98
C GLY A 125 -10.81 -6.88 -12.26
N PRO A 126 -11.08 -6.25 -13.41
CA PRO A 126 -10.12 -5.92 -14.47
C PRO A 126 -9.33 -4.61 -14.19
N PHE A 127 -8.10 -4.52 -14.72
CA PHE A 127 -7.17 -3.42 -14.41
C PHE A 127 -7.73 -2.03 -14.73
N PHE A 128 -8.21 -1.83 -15.96
CA PHE A 128 -8.58 -0.50 -16.43
C PHE A 128 -9.79 0.05 -15.67
N GLU A 129 -10.77 -0.79 -15.41
CA GLU A 129 -11.97 -0.50 -14.62
C GLU A 129 -11.59 -0.16 -13.18
N HIS A 130 -10.66 -0.91 -12.60
CA HIS A 130 -10.14 -0.63 -11.27
C HIS A 130 -9.49 0.77 -11.21
N VAL A 131 -8.56 1.08 -12.11
CA VAL A 131 -7.87 2.38 -12.13
C VAL A 131 -8.85 3.51 -12.44
N LEU A 132 -9.74 3.31 -13.42
CA LEU A 132 -10.69 4.32 -13.86
C LEU A 132 -11.70 4.68 -12.77
N GLY A 133 -12.15 3.69 -11.98
CA GLY A 133 -13.04 3.91 -10.85
C GLY A 133 -12.45 4.89 -9.83
N TYR A 134 -11.21 4.62 -9.38
CA TYR A 134 -10.50 5.51 -8.45
C TYR A 134 -10.13 6.86 -9.09
N TRP A 135 -9.75 6.88 -10.36
CA TRP A 135 -9.45 8.12 -11.08
C TRP A 135 -10.68 9.03 -11.15
N LYS A 136 -11.84 8.53 -11.59
CA LYS A 136 -13.09 9.31 -11.64
C LYS A 136 -13.46 9.85 -10.26
N ALA A 137 -13.45 8.98 -9.25
CA ALA A 137 -13.77 9.36 -7.88
C ALA A 137 -12.81 10.45 -7.33
N SER A 138 -11.52 10.39 -7.65
CA SER A 138 -10.55 11.43 -7.26
C SER A 138 -10.78 12.77 -7.96
N ARG A 139 -11.32 12.77 -9.17
CA ARG A 139 -11.68 13.99 -9.90
C ARG A 139 -12.94 14.63 -9.30
N GLU A 140 -13.87 13.83 -8.82
CA GLU A 140 -15.10 14.27 -8.17
C GLU A 140 -14.85 14.77 -6.74
N ASN A 141 -13.96 14.10 -5.98
CA ASN A 141 -13.69 14.44 -4.59
C ASN A 141 -12.18 14.41 -4.24
N PRO A 142 -11.40 15.42 -4.70
CA PRO A 142 -9.95 15.45 -4.51
C PRO A 142 -9.51 15.68 -3.06
N SER A 143 -10.38 16.19 -2.18
CA SER A 143 -10.08 16.33 -0.74
C SER A 143 -10.22 14.99 0.01
N LYS A 144 -10.98 14.04 -0.54
CA LYS A 144 -11.16 12.69 -0.01
C LYS A 144 -10.22 11.67 -0.62
N ILE A 145 -9.84 11.82 -1.89
CA ILE A 145 -9.08 10.81 -2.63
C ILE A 145 -7.85 11.43 -3.28
N LEU A 146 -6.67 10.99 -2.86
CA LEU A 146 -5.40 11.31 -3.49
C LEU A 146 -5.05 10.20 -4.48
N PHE A 147 -4.96 10.55 -5.77
CA PHE A 147 -4.55 9.64 -6.83
C PHE A 147 -3.07 9.86 -7.16
N LEU A 148 -2.27 8.81 -7.02
CA LEU A 148 -0.83 8.80 -7.28
C LEU A 148 -0.51 7.87 -8.45
N LYS A 149 0.58 8.17 -9.16
CA LYS A 149 1.22 7.23 -10.07
C LYS A 149 2.53 6.78 -9.47
N TYR A 150 2.83 5.50 -9.60
CA TYR A 150 4.04 4.89 -9.08
C TYR A 150 5.29 5.50 -9.71
N GLU A 151 5.25 5.77 -11.02
CA GLU A 151 6.34 6.35 -11.78
C GLU A 151 6.65 7.77 -11.31
N ASP A 152 5.63 8.63 -11.18
CA ASP A 152 5.76 9.99 -10.67
C ASP A 152 6.31 10.00 -9.22
N LEU A 153 5.84 9.06 -8.38
CA LEU A 153 6.33 8.89 -7.00
C LEU A 153 7.80 8.45 -6.96
N MET A 154 8.26 7.63 -7.92
CA MET A 154 9.67 7.27 -8.03
C MET A 154 10.54 8.41 -8.55
N GLU A 155 10.04 9.19 -9.51
CA GLU A 155 10.78 10.31 -10.09
C GLU A 155 11.05 11.42 -9.07
N ASP A 156 10.04 11.76 -8.25
CA ASP A 156 10.20 12.76 -7.18
C ASP A 156 9.46 12.32 -5.91
N THR A 157 10.08 11.41 -5.16
CA THR A 157 9.50 10.91 -3.91
C THR A 157 9.34 12.01 -2.86
N ILE A 158 10.25 12.98 -2.79
CA ILE A 158 10.22 14.03 -1.76
C ILE A 158 8.97 14.90 -1.92
N SER A 159 8.71 15.42 -3.12
CA SER A 159 7.55 16.28 -3.36
C SER A 159 6.25 15.52 -3.16
N HIS A 160 6.16 14.27 -3.64
CA HIS A 160 4.97 13.44 -3.47
C HIS A 160 4.74 13.04 -2.00
N LEU A 161 5.80 12.83 -1.22
CA LEU A 161 5.69 12.56 0.21
C LEU A 161 5.16 13.79 0.98
N LYS A 162 5.61 15.00 0.63
CA LYS A 162 5.05 16.23 1.18
C LYS A 162 3.57 16.39 0.82
N ASN A 163 3.20 16.10 -0.43
CA ASN A 163 1.80 16.11 -0.86
C ASN A 163 0.96 15.08 -0.10
N LEU A 164 1.48 13.86 0.09
CA LEU A 164 0.85 12.84 0.91
C LEU A 164 0.64 13.32 2.36
N ALA A 165 1.65 13.93 2.98
CA ALA A 165 1.56 14.45 4.34
C ALA A 165 0.50 15.56 4.47
N MET A 166 0.47 16.51 3.53
CA MET A 166 -0.58 17.54 3.44
C MET A 166 -1.96 16.90 3.31
N PHE A 167 -2.10 15.96 2.38
CA PHE A 167 -3.35 15.26 2.13
C PHE A 167 -3.83 14.50 3.37
N LEU A 168 -2.93 13.80 4.09
CA LEU A 168 -3.26 13.09 5.33
C LEU A 168 -3.63 14.04 6.48
N GLY A 169 -3.33 15.33 6.38
CA GLY A 169 -3.60 16.34 7.41
C GLY A 169 -2.48 16.48 8.44
N VAL A 170 -1.27 16.03 8.08
CA VAL A 170 -0.06 16.12 8.89
C VAL A 170 1.08 16.75 8.08
N PRO A 171 0.91 17.96 7.53
CA PRO A 171 1.94 18.60 6.70
C PRO A 171 3.26 18.70 7.46
N PHE A 172 4.38 18.63 6.74
CA PHE A 172 5.68 18.87 7.34
C PHE A 172 5.82 20.34 7.72
N THR A 173 6.38 20.61 8.89
CA THR A 173 6.72 21.99 9.29
C THR A 173 8.00 22.45 8.59
N GLU A 174 8.22 23.76 8.49
CA GLU A 174 9.49 24.28 7.96
C GLU A 174 10.71 23.75 8.73
N ASP A 175 10.57 23.54 10.04
CA ASP A 175 11.65 23.04 10.86
C ASP A 175 11.92 21.55 10.59
N GLU A 176 10.87 20.73 10.41
CA GLU A 176 11.02 19.34 9.97
C GLU A 176 11.73 19.26 8.60
N GLU A 177 11.40 20.16 7.68
CA GLU A 177 12.05 20.24 6.38
C GLU A 177 13.52 20.66 6.50
N LYS A 178 13.83 21.69 7.28
CA LYS A 178 15.21 22.16 7.54
C LYS A 178 16.06 21.10 8.23
N GLN A 179 15.45 20.29 9.10
CA GLN A 179 16.11 19.19 9.81
C GLN A 179 16.29 17.93 8.93
N GLY A 180 15.73 17.92 7.71
CA GLY A 180 15.88 16.80 6.80
C GLY A 180 14.96 15.61 7.11
N VAL A 181 13.86 15.81 7.84
CA VAL A 181 12.92 14.72 8.18
C VAL A 181 12.34 14.06 6.92
N VAL A 182 12.00 14.85 5.90
CA VAL A 182 11.43 14.34 4.64
C VAL A 182 12.39 13.38 3.91
N PRO A 183 13.64 13.77 3.58
CA PRO A 183 14.59 12.85 2.95
C PRO A 183 14.97 11.67 3.85
N GLU A 184 14.93 11.82 5.17
CA GLU A 184 15.13 10.69 6.10
C GLU A 184 14.02 9.64 5.99
N ILE A 185 12.75 10.06 5.94
CA ILE A 185 11.61 9.14 5.74
C ILE A 185 11.71 8.45 4.38
N VAL A 186 12.07 9.19 3.32
CA VAL A 186 12.28 8.61 1.97
C VAL A 186 13.36 7.55 2.00
N LYS A 187 14.51 7.82 2.64
CA LYS A 187 15.60 6.86 2.79
C LYS A 187 15.17 5.63 3.59
N MET A 188 14.45 5.83 4.70
CA MET A 188 13.97 4.74 5.54
C MET A 188 12.99 3.81 4.79
N CYS A 189 12.13 4.40 3.97
CA CYS A 189 11.13 3.66 3.19
C CYS A 189 11.64 3.21 1.82
N SER A 190 12.92 3.41 1.48
CA SER A 190 13.45 3.07 0.16
C SER A 190 13.41 1.56 -0.07
N PHE A 191 13.38 1.14 -1.33
CA PHE A 191 13.35 -0.29 -1.67
C PHE A 191 14.59 -1.01 -1.14
N GLU A 192 15.76 -0.39 -1.27
CA GLU A 192 17.04 -0.93 -0.79
C GLU A 192 16.99 -1.12 0.72
N ASN A 193 16.54 -0.11 1.48
CA ASN A 193 16.48 -0.22 2.93
C ASN A 193 15.46 -1.27 3.37
N LEU A 194 14.24 -1.24 2.82
CA LEU A 194 13.20 -2.20 3.17
C LEU A 194 13.61 -3.63 2.85
N LYS A 195 14.25 -3.88 1.70
CA LYS A 195 14.71 -5.22 1.31
C LYS A 195 15.80 -5.76 2.24
N GLU A 196 16.66 -4.88 2.77
CA GLU A 196 17.77 -5.28 3.62
C GLU A 196 17.37 -5.57 5.08
N LEU A 197 16.19 -5.13 5.53
CA LEU A 197 15.69 -5.39 6.89
C LEU A 197 15.42 -6.89 7.11
N GLU A 198 15.92 -7.41 8.23
CA GLU A 198 15.77 -8.83 8.60
C GLU A 198 14.31 -9.29 8.65
N VAL A 199 13.39 -8.42 9.11
CA VAL A 199 11.94 -8.73 9.14
C VAL A 199 11.35 -8.94 7.75
N ASN A 200 11.90 -8.33 6.71
CA ASN A 200 11.44 -8.51 5.34
C ASN A 200 12.16 -9.68 4.65
N LYS A 201 13.39 -10.00 5.05
CA LYS A 201 14.12 -11.19 4.55
C LYS A 201 13.56 -12.51 5.08
N LYS A 202 13.12 -12.53 6.34
CA LYS A 202 12.75 -13.76 7.06
C LYS A 202 11.30 -13.80 7.55
N GLY A 203 10.58 -12.68 7.50
CA GLY A 203 9.21 -12.61 8.00
C GLY A 203 8.19 -13.20 7.03
N LEU A 204 6.98 -13.38 7.53
CA LEU A 204 5.82 -13.85 6.78
C LEU A 204 4.69 -12.81 6.84
N HIS A 205 3.89 -12.70 5.79
CA HIS A 205 2.57 -12.09 5.78
C HIS A 205 1.62 -12.86 6.73
N ALA A 206 0.51 -12.24 7.13
CA ALA A 206 -0.50 -12.90 7.97
C ALA A 206 -1.11 -14.16 7.31
N SER A 207 -1.05 -14.25 5.97
CA SER A 207 -1.44 -15.41 5.17
C SER A 207 -0.36 -16.51 5.09
N GLY A 208 0.79 -16.36 5.78
CA GLY A 208 1.88 -17.33 5.79
C GLY A 208 2.87 -17.22 4.62
N ILE A 209 2.69 -16.24 3.74
CA ILE A 209 3.55 -16.00 2.57
C ILE A 209 4.85 -15.30 3.01
N PRO A 210 6.05 -15.67 2.55
CA PRO A 210 7.27 -14.93 2.86
C PRO A 210 7.22 -13.45 2.44
N ASN A 211 7.73 -12.57 3.29
CA ASN A 211 7.86 -11.13 3.01
C ASN A 211 8.92 -10.83 1.93
N ALA A 212 9.83 -11.78 1.67
CA ALA A 212 10.95 -11.59 0.76
C ALA A 212 10.49 -11.72 -0.70
N ASP A 213 10.64 -10.61 -1.44
CA ASP A 213 10.49 -10.55 -2.90
C ASP A 213 11.81 -10.68 -3.67
#